data_AF-A0A1B7U9D7-F1
#
_entry.id   AF-A0A1B7U9D7-F1
#
_cell.length_a   1.000
_cell.length_b   1.000
_cell.length_c   1.000
_cell.angle_alpha   90.00
_cell.angle_beta   90.00
_cell.angle_gamma   90.00
#
_symmetry.space_group_name_H-M   'P 1'
#
loop_
_entity.id
_entity.type
_entity.pdbx_description
1 polymer ?
#
loop_
_entity_poly.entity_id
_entity_poly.type
_entity_poly.pdbx_seq_one_letter_code
_entity_poly.pdbx_strand_id
1 'polypeptide(L)'
;MASLLTACGGFLFAVLWMDLIFDVQVFRYRNSTAELPEAVLASIAAYYHRATTTSRPMSRLISLVMLTLLGTLVLQAARGHDPGWLLVTSAALAGLPAMLALTHTVPDAVQLGHREDSPPEQTRLARSVCRDHLLCAACMLAFLILWVANSAAI
;
A
#
# COMPACT_ATOMS: atom_id res chain seq x y z
N MET A 1 9.53 -20.98 2.49
CA MET A 1 9.56 -19.59 1.96
C MET A 1 8.15 -19.08 1.72
N ALA A 2 7.26 -19.88 1.12
CA ALA A 2 5.86 -19.50 0.90
C ALA A 2 5.15 -18.97 2.16
N SER A 3 5.27 -19.62 3.34
CA SER A 3 4.66 -19.14 4.58
C SER A 3 5.12 -17.75 5.02
N LEU A 4 6.39 -17.40 4.74
CA LEU A 4 6.92 -16.07 5.03
C LEU A 4 6.40 -15.05 4.02
N LEU A 5 6.34 -15.42 2.73
CA LEU A 5 5.77 -14.57 1.68
C LEU A 5 4.28 -14.28 1.94
N THR A 6 3.49 -15.29 2.32
CA THR A 6 2.08 -15.10 2.65
C THR A 6 1.89 -14.30 3.94
N ALA A 7 2.72 -14.51 4.97
CA ALA A 7 2.68 -13.70 6.18
C ALA A 7 3.03 -12.22 5.91
N CYS A 8 4.11 -11.96 5.18
CA CYS A 8 4.49 -10.60 4.80
C CYS A 8 3.45 -9.94 3.89
N GLY A 9 2.96 -10.67 2.87
CA GLY A 9 1.91 -10.18 1.98
C GLY A 9 0.61 -9.88 2.72
N GLY A 10 0.23 -10.75 3.67
CA GLY A 10 -0.95 -10.62 4.50
C GLY A 10 -0.88 -9.41 5.42
N PHE A 11 0.27 -9.21 6.06
CA PHE A 11 0.54 -8.03 6.87
C PHE A 11 0.43 -6.74 6.06
N LEU A 12 1.08 -6.66 4.88
CA LEU A 12 1.02 -5.47 4.04
C LEU A 12 -0.39 -5.20 3.51
N PHE A 13 -1.13 -6.24 3.14
CA PHE A 13 -2.54 -6.11 2.76
C PHE A 13 -3.40 -5.59 3.93
N ALA A 14 -3.16 -6.08 5.16
CA ALA A 14 -3.87 -5.61 6.35
C ALA A 14 -3.57 -4.13 6.65
N VAL A 15 -2.32 -3.67 6.45
CA VAL A 15 -1.96 -2.25 6.57
C VAL A 15 -2.71 -1.42 5.53
N LEU A 16 -2.69 -1.83 4.26
CA LEU A 16 -3.43 -1.15 3.19
C LEU A 16 -4.93 -1.11 3.46
N TRP A 17 -5.49 -2.16 4.08
CA TRP A 17 -6.88 -2.18 4.50
C TRP A 17 -7.18 -1.09 5.53
N MET A 18 -6.28 -0.89 6.52
CA MET A 18 -6.42 0.17 7.51
C MET A 18 -6.39 1.56 6.88
N ASP A 19 -5.53 1.78 5.88
CA ASP A 19 -5.49 3.03 5.10
C ASP A 19 -6.80 3.23 4.32
N LEU A 20 -7.29 2.17 3.67
CA LEU A 20 -8.51 2.21 2.87
C LEU A 20 -9.77 2.55 3.68
N ILE A 21 -9.85 2.22 4.97
CA ILE A 21 -10.98 2.61 5.84
C ILE A 21 -11.22 4.14 5.78
N PHE A 22 -10.15 4.92 5.67
CA PHE A 22 -10.23 6.38 5.59
C PHE A 22 -10.31 6.87 4.15
N ASP A 23 -9.50 6.30 3.25
CA ASP A 23 -9.37 6.80 1.88
C ASP A 23 -10.62 6.58 1.02
N VAL A 24 -11.37 5.49 1.24
CA VAL A 24 -12.58 5.21 0.45
C VAL A 24 -13.68 6.25 0.64
N GLN A 25 -13.58 7.12 1.66
CA GLN A 25 -14.47 8.26 1.84
C GLN A 25 -14.47 9.18 0.61
N VAL A 26 -13.34 9.25 -0.11
CA VAL A 26 -13.19 10.04 -1.34
C VAL A 26 -14.14 9.56 -2.44
N PHE A 27 -14.48 8.27 -2.50
CA PHE A 27 -15.35 7.71 -3.54
C PHE A 27 -16.77 8.25 -3.50
N ARG A 28 -17.27 8.65 -2.33
CA ARG A 28 -18.60 9.27 -2.21
C ARG A 28 -18.72 10.55 -3.04
N TYR A 29 -17.60 11.15 -3.42
CA TYR A 29 -17.51 12.38 -4.19
C TYR A 29 -16.79 12.20 -5.53
N ARG A 30 -16.62 10.96 -6.02
CA ARG A 30 -15.87 10.66 -7.26
C ARG A 30 -16.43 11.35 -8.51
N ASN A 31 -17.74 11.60 -8.55
CA ASN A 31 -18.43 12.25 -9.67
C ASN A 31 -18.46 13.78 -9.54
N SER A 32 -17.97 14.32 -8.43
CA SER A 32 -17.89 15.76 -8.21
C SER A 32 -16.48 16.25 -8.54
N THR A 33 -16.39 17.19 -9.46
CA THR A 33 -15.15 17.96 -9.67
C THR A 33 -14.92 18.99 -8.56
N ALA A 34 -15.92 19.21 -7.70
CA ALA A 34 -15.79 20.09 -6.56
C ALA A 34 -14.87 19.52 -5.48
N GLU A 35 -14.35 20.43 -4.65
CA GLU A 35 -13.51 20.12 -3.49
C GLU A 35 -14.19 19.09 -2.58
N LEU A 36 -13.37 18.23 -1.95
CA LEU A 36 -13.88 17.33 -0.94
C LEU A 36 -14.38 18.13 0.26
N PRO A 37 -15.49 17.73 0.91
CA PRO A 37 -15.94 18.41 2.12
C PRO A 37 -14.83 18.43 3.19
N GLU A 38 -14.71 19.55 3.88
CA GLU A 38 -13.68 19.76 4.91
C GLU A 38 -13.69 18.65 5.97
N ALA A 39 -14.85 18.11 6.34
CA ALA A 39 -14.94 16.99 7.28
C ALA A 39 -14.21 15.72 6.80
N VAL A 40 -14.23 15.43 5.49
CA VAL A 40 -13.53 14.29 4.90
C VAL A 40 -12.03 14.55 4.85
N LEU A 41 -11.62 15.75 4.40
CA LEU A 41 -10.21 16.14 4.37
C LEU A 41 -9.60 16.15 5.77
N ALA A 42 -10.31 16.70 6.77
CA ALA A 42 -9.87 16.69 8.16
C ALA A 42 -9.73 15.28 8.72
N SER A 43 -10.64 14.36 8.37
CA SER A 43 -10.56 12.95 8.78
C SER A 43 -9.31 12.26 8.22
N ILE A 44 -9.09 12.38 6.91
CA ILE A 44 -7.96 11.77 6.21
C ILE A 44 -6.62 12.39 6.65
N ALA A 45 -6.55 13.72 6.71
CA ALA A 45 -5.34 14.41 7.13
C ALA A 45 -4.99 14.13 8.60
N ALA A 46 -5.97 14.05 9.51
CA ALA A 46 -5.70 13.69 10.90
C ALA A 46 -5.20 12.24 11.04
N TYR A 47 -5.69 11.32 10.19
CA TYR A 47 -5.16 9.96 10.11
C TYR A 47 -3.70 9.98 9.65
N TYR A 48 -3.39 10.59 8.51
CA TYR A 48 -2.03 10.61 7.98
C TYR A 48 -1.06 11.40 8.85
N HIS A 49 -1.50 12.48 9.49
CA HIS A 49 -0.70 13.18 10.49
C HIS A 49 -0.26 12.22 11.60
N ARG A 50 -1.18 11.44 12.18
CA ARG A 50 -0.82 10.45 13.22
C ARG A 50 0.06 9.34 12.68
N ALA A 51 -0.27 8.81 11.50
CA ALA A 51 0.48 7.74 10.88
C ALA A 51 1.93 8.14 10.57
N THR A 52 2.16 9.38 10.13
CA THR A 52 3.47 9.89 9.71
C THR A 52 4.30 10.47 10.86
N THR A 53 3.66 11.16 11.82
CA THR A 53 4.38 11.88 12.89
C THR A 53 4.45 11.09 14.20
N THR A 54 3.35 10.49 14.65
CA THR A 54 3.27 9.85 15.97
C THR A 54 3.54 8.34 15.92
N SER A 55 3.30 7.67 14.79
CA SER A 55 3.40 6.22 14.65
C SER A 55 4.74 5.74 14.06
N ARG A 56 5.85 6.45 14.33
CA ARG A 56 7.20 6.11 13.83
C ARG A 56 7.67 4.66 14.03
N PRO A 57 7.36 3.92 15.11
CA PRO A 57 7.71 2.50 15.18
C PRO A 57 6.98 1.65 14.13
N MET A 58 5.78 2.05 13.72
CA MET A 58 4.93 1.33 12.76
C MET A 58 5.46 1.46 11.33
N SER A 59 5.93 2.64 10.91
CA SER A 59 6.48 2.80 9.55
C SER A 59 7.77 1.99 9.35
N ARG A 60 8.62 1.90 10.39
CA ARG A 60 9.83 1.05 10.38
C ARG A 60 9.48 -0.42 10.22
N LEU A 61 8.41 -0.88 10.88
CA LEU A 61 7.95 -2.26 10.75
C LEU A 61 7.44 -2.55 9.32
N ILE A 62 6.66 -1.64 8.73
CA ILE A 62 6.19 -1.79 7.35
C ILE A 62 7.37 -1.89 6.38
N SER A 63 8.36 -0.99 6.50
CA SER A 63 9.58 -1.05 5.68
C SER A 63 10.35 -2.36 5.89
N LEU A 64 10.48 -2.83 7.12
CA LEU A 64 11.14 -4.11 7.42
C LEU A 64 10.41 -5.30 6.77
N VAL A 65 9.08 -5.34 6.87
CA VAL A 65 8.26 -6.41 6.26
C VAL A 65 8.37 -6.35 4.73
N MET A 66 8.35 -5.17 4.14
CA MET A 66 8.52 -4.97 2.70
C MET A 66 9.90 -5.46 2.21
N LEU A 67 10.98 -5.10 2.92
CA LEU A 67 12.33 -5.58 2.63
C LEU A 67 12.44 -7.09 2.79
N THR A 68 11.79 -7.65 3.81
CA THR A 68 11.76 -9.11 4.05
C THR A 68 11.04 -9.83 2.92
N LEU A 69 9.91 -9.30 2.46
CA LEU A 69 9.16 -9.84 1.32
C LEU A 69 10.03 -9.87 0.05
N LEU A 70 10.62 -8.72 -0.32
CA LEU A 70 11.46 -8.59 -1.51
C LEU A 70 12.73 -9.45 -1.41
N GLY A 71 13.40 -9.44 -0.26
CA GLY A 71 14.58 -10.28 -0.03
C GLY A 71 14.26 -11.77 -0.13
N THR A 72 13.10 -12.19 0.37
CA THR A 72 12.64 -13.58 0.24
C THR A 72 12.39 -13.96 -1.22
N LEU A 73 11.77 -13.07 -2.02
CA LEU A 73 11.59 -13.31 -3.46
C LEU A 73 12.93 -13.42 -4.20
N VAL A 74 13.91 -12.57 -3.89
CA VAL A 74 15.25 -12.63 -4.48
C VAL A 74 15.95 -13.95 -4.13
N LEU A 75 15.88 -14.38 -2.87
CA LEU A 75 16.45 -15.66 -2.45
C LEU A 75 15.77 -16.84 -3.14
N GLN A 76 14.45 -16.76 -3.35
CA GLN A 76 13.70 -17.81 -4.03
C GLN A 76 14.08 -17.89 -5.52
N ALA A 77 14.23 -16.74 -6.18
CA ALA A 77 14.73 -16.67 -7.54
C ALA A 77 16.17 -17.22 -7.68
N ALA A 78 17.07 -16.88 -6.75
CA ALA A 78 18.45 -17.36 -6.75
C ALA A 78 18.56 -18.88 -6.56
N ARG A 79 17.60 -19.49 -5.85
CA ARG A 79 17.56 -20.94 -5.65
C ARG A 79 17.04 -21.71 -6.86
N GLY A 80 16.28 -21.07 -7.76
CA GLY A 80 15.86 -21.68 -9.04
C GLY A 80 14.90 -22.88 -8.94
N HIS A 81 14.22 -23.07 -7.80
CA HIS A 81 13.31 -24.21 -7.60
C HIS A 81 11.89 -23.95 -8.11
N ASP A 82 11.53 -22.67 -8.32
CA ASP A 82 10.19 -22.24 -8.68
C ASP A 82 10.07 -21.87 -10.16
N PRO A 83 8.87 -21.99 -10.76
CA PRO A 83 8.63 -21.57 -12.14
C PRO A 83 8.96 -20.09 -12.35
N GLY A 84 9.69 -19.76 -13.42
CA GLY A 84 10.10 -18.38 -13.70
C GLY A 84 8.94 -17.40 -13.82
N TRP A 85 7.79 -17.82 -14.36
CA TRP A 85 6.59 -16.98 -14.44
C TRP A 85 6.06 -16.60 -13.05
N LEU A 86 6.08 -17.53 -12.09
CA LEU A 86 5.60 -17.29 -10.72
C LEU A 86 6.45 -16.20 -10.05
N LEU A 87 7.76 -16.25 -10.25
CA LEU A 87 8.70 -15.28 -9.72
C LEU A 87 8.56 -13.90 -10.37
N VAL A 88 8.41 -13.85 -11.70
CA VAL A 88 8.20 -12.58 -12.43
C VAL A 88 6.88 -11.93 -12.02
N THR A 89 5.79 -12.70 -11.96
CA THR A 89 4.49 -12.18 -11.52
C THR A 89 4.56 -11.72 -10.06
N SER A 90 5.19 -12.49 -9.18
CA SER A 90 5.36 -12.12 -7.76
C SER A 90 6.20 -10.86 -7.60
N ALA A 91 7.28 -10.72 -8.36
CA ALA A 91 8.14 -9.54 -8.35
C ALA A 91 7.39 -8.30 -8.83
N ALA A 92 6.56 -8.41 -9.88
CA ALA A 92 5.72 -7.30 -10.32
C ALA A 92 4.67 -6.92 -9.27
N LEU A 93 3.96 -7.92 -8.71
CA LEU A 93 2.90 -7.70 -7.73
C LEU A 93 3.40 -7.14 -6.39
N ALA A 94 4.64 -7.44 -5.98
CA ALA A 94 5.24 -6.88 -4.77
C ALA A 94 6.05 -5.59 -5.05
N GLY A 95 6.75 -5.54 -6.17
CA GLY A 95 7.64 -4.44 -6.54
C GLY A 95 6.90 -3.17 -6.93
N LEU A 96 5.78 -3.28 -7.67
CA LEU A 96 4.98 -2.11 -8.05
C LEU A 96 4.41 -1.37 -6.83
N PRO A 97 3.75 -2.02 -5.85
CA PRO A 97 3.31 -1.36 -4.62
C PRO A 97 4.45 -0.77 -3.81
N ALA A 98 5.59 -1.48 -3.70
CA ALA A 98 6.75 -0.99 -2.98
C ALA A 98 7.31 0.30 -3.60
N MET A 99 7.40 0.34 -4.94
CA MET A 99 7.86 1.52 -5.66
C MET A 99 6.88 2.69 -5.51
N LEU A 100 5.58 2.45 -5.68
CA LEU A 100 4.55 3.47 -5.50
C LEU A 100 4.55 4.05 -4.09
N ALA A 101 4.63 3.18 -3.08
CA ALA A 101 4.70 3.60 -1.68
C ALA A 101 5.87 4.55 -1.42
N LEU A 102 7.07 4.20 -1.91
CA LEU A 102 8.29 4.99 -1.69
C LEU A 102 8.33 6.30 -2.48
N THR A 103 7.82 6.31 -3.71
CA THR A 103 8.02 7.42 -4.64
C THR A 103 6.85 8.41 -4.65
N HIS A 104 5.64 7.96 -4.35
CA HIS A 104 4.43 8.74 -4.57
C HIS A 104 3.55 8.79 -3.32
N THR A 105 3.19 7.62 -2.77
CA THR A 105 2.18 7.55 -1.71
C THR A 105 2.66 8.13 -0.38
N VAL A 106 3.89 7.85 0.04
CA VAL A 106 4.44 8.38 1.31
C VAL A 106 4.64 9.90 1.26
N PRO A 107 5.29 10.48 0.23
CA PRO A 107 5.40 11.94 0.10
C PRO A 107 4.03 12.64 0.10
N ASP A 108 3.07 12.15 -0.69
CA ASP A 108 1.73 12.73 -0.78
C ASP A 108 0.98 12.65 0.56
N ALA A 109 1.09 11.53 1.27
CA ALA A 109 0.47 11.35 2.59
C ALA A 109 1.10 12.25 3.66
N VAL A 110 2.42 12.45 3.62
CA VAL A 110 3.11 13.39 4.50
C VAL A 110 2.69 14.82 4.21
N GLN A 111 2.60 15.20 2.94
CA GLN A 111 2.16 16.53 2.53
C GLN A 111 0.71 16.79 2.97
N LEU A 112 -0.19 15.84 2.73
CA LEU A 112 -1.59 15.91 3.16
C LEU A 112 -1.72 15.96 4.70
N GLY A 113 -0.88 15.23 5.42
CA GLY A 113 -0.85 15.21 6.88
C GLY A 113 -0.36 16.51 7.54
N HIS A 114 0.42 17.34 6.83
CA HIS A 114 0.82 18.67 7.31
C HIS A 114 -0.27 19.73 7.09
N ARG A 115 -1.19 19.52 6.14
CA ARG A 115 -2.30 20.45 5.80
C ARG A 115 -1.83 21.87 5.43
N GLU A 116 -0.65 22.01 4.83
CA GLU A 116 -0.10 23.31 4.43
C GLU A 116 -0.66 23.81 3.08
N ASP A 117 -1.13 22.89 2.23
CA ASP A 117 -1.64 23.22 0.89
C ASP A 117 -3.08 23.75 0.88
N SER A 118 -3.49 24.32 -0.25
CA SER A 118 -4.86 24.77 -0.46
C SER A 118 -5.88 23.61 -0.50
N PRO A 119 -7.17 23.85 -0.17
CA PRO A 119 -8.20 22.79 -0.20
C PRO A 119 -8.34 22.03 -1.54
N PRO A 120 -8.19 22.67 -2.73
CA PRO A 120 -8.12 21.97 -4.01
C PRO A 120 -6.94 20.98 -4.11
N GLU A 121 -5.77 21.38 -3.60
CA GLU A 121 -4.56 20.56 -3.64
C GLU A 121 -4.65 19.39 -2.66
N GLN A 122 -5.15 19.62 -1.44
CA GLN A 122 -5.45 18.55 -0.48
C GLN A 122 -6.44 17.53 -1.07
N THR A 123 -7.45 18.01 -1.81
CA THR A 123 -8.40 17.12 -2.52
C THR A 123 -7.72 16.28 -3.59
N ARG A 124 -6.81 16.87 -4.37
CA ARG A 124 -6.03 16.16 -5.39
C ARG A 124 -5.14 15.09 -4.76
N LEU A 125 -4.42 15.43 -3.70
CA LEU A 125 -3.56 14.51 -2.96
C LEU A 125 -4.37 13.35 -2.36
N ALA A 126 -5.48 13.63 -1.68
CA ALA A 126 -6.33 12.60 -1.10
C ALA A 126 -6.87 11.61 -2.15
N ARG A 127 -7.27 12.11 -3.34
CA ARG A 127 -7.69 11.26 -4.48
C ARG A 127 -6.54 10.42 -5.02
N SER A 128 -5.35 11.00 -5.09
CA SER A 128 -4.16 10.31 -5.60
C SER A 128 -3.74 9.17 -4.66
N VAL A 129 -3.60 9.47 -3.37
CA VAL A 129 -3.26 8.48 -2.33
C VAL A 129 -4.29 7.36 -2.28
N CYS A 130 -5.59 7.67 -2.34
CA CYS A 130 -6.64 6.65 -2.40
C CYS A 130 -6.49 5.72 -3.61
N ARG A 131 -6.20 6.27 -4.80
CA ARG A 131 -5.97 5.47 -6.02
C ARG A 131 -4.75 4.57 -5.89
N ASP A 132 -3.66 5.10 -5.35
CA ASP A 132 -2.43 4.34 -5.14
C ASP A 132 -2.67 3.18 -4.16
N HIS A 133 -3.36 3.44 -3.04
CA HIS A 133 -3.70 2.40 -2.06
C HIS A 133 -4.60 1.31 -2.62
N LEU A 134 -5.55 1.63 -3.49
CA LEU A 134 -6.37 0.62 -4.17
C LEU A 134 -5.57 -0.26 -5.11
N LEU A 135 -4.67 0.35 -5.89
CA LEU A 135 -3.76 -0.40 -6.76
C LEU A 135 -2.85 -1.31 -5.94
N CYS A 136 -2.24 -0.78 -4.88
CA CYS A 136 -1.43 -1.54 -3.94
C CYS A 136 -2.23 -2.70 -3.32
N ALA A 137 -3.46 -2.45 -2.85
CA ALA A 137 -4.31 -3.46 -2.24
C ALA A 137 -4.68 -4.57 -3.23
N ALA A 138 -5.02 -4.22 -4.48
CA ALA A 138 -5.29 -5.18 -5.53
C ALA A 138 -4.05 -6.05 -5.85
N CYS A 139 -2.88 -5.43 -5.97
CA CYS A 139 -1.63 -6.15 -6.20
C CYS A 139 -1.27 -7.09 -5.03
N MET A 140 -1.36 -6.63 -3.79
CA MET A 140 -1.06 -7.45 -2.61
C MET A 140 -2.08 -8.56 -2.39
N LEU A 141 -3.36 -8.32 -2.71
CA LEU A 141 -4.38 -9.36 -2.69
C LEU A 141 -4.12 -10.43 -3.76
N ALA A 142 -3.81 -10.02 -4.98
CA ALA A 142 -3.44 -10.96 -6.05
C ALA A 142 -2.18 -11.76 -5.69
N PHE A 143 -1.18 -11.11 -5.08
CA PHE A 143 0.01 -11.78 -4.56
C PHE A 143 -0.35 -12.85 -3.52
N LEU A 144 -1.21 -12.51 -2.57
CA LEU A 144 -1.68 -13.44 -1.55
C LEU A 144 -2.41 -14.63 -2.14
N ILE A 145 -3.36 -14.39 -3.04
CA ILE A 145 -4.12 -15.45 -3.71
C ILE A 145 -3.16 -16.38 -4.46
N LEU A 146 -2.20 -15.81 -5.20
CA LEU A 146 -1.20 -16.56 -5.95
C LEU A 146 -0.38 -17.49 -5.04
N TRP A 147 0.17 -16.97 -3.95
CA TRP A 147 1.02 -17.75 -3.04
C TRP A 147 0.24 -18.74 -2.17
N VAL A 148 -0.99 -18.41 -1.78
CA VAL A 148 -1.88 -19.35 -1.07
C VAL A 148 -2.28 -20.50 -2.00
N ALA A 149 -2.71 -20.20 -3.24
CA ALA A 149 -3.08 -21.23 -4.22
C ALA A 149 -1.89 -22.12 -4.57
N ASN A 150 -0.71 -21.54 -4.80
CA ASN A 150 0.51 -22.29 -5.05
C ASN A 150 0.88 -23.20 -3.87
N SER A 151 0.74 -22.71 -2.63
CA SER A 151 1.04 -23.52 -1.43
C SER A 151 0.04 -24.65 -1.19
N ALA A 152 -1.20 -24.49 -1.64
CA ALA A 152 -2.24 -25.52 -1.50
C ALA A 152 -2.19 -26.59 -2.61
N ALA A 153 -1.52 -26.28 -3.73
CA ALA A 153 -1.39 -27.19 -4.88
C ALA A 153 -0.16 -28.11 -4.81
N ILE A 154 0.75 -27.88 -3.87
CA ILE A 154 2.00 -28.62 -3.64
C ILE A 154 1.86 -29.41 -2.34
#